data_AF-A0AAV0BT82-F1
#
_entry.id   AF-A0AAV0BT82-F1
#
_cell.length_a   1.000
_cell.length_b   1.000
_cell.length_c   1.000
_cell.angle_alpha   90.00
_cell.angle_beta   90.00
_cell.angle_gamma   90.00
#
_symmetry.space_group_name_H-M   'P 1'
#
loop_
_entity.id
_entity.type
_entity.pdbx_description
1 polymer ?
#
loop_
_entity_poly.entity_id
_entity_poly.type
_entity_poly.pdbx_seq_one_letter_code
_entity_poly.pdbx_strand_id
1 'polypeptide(L)'
;MIPSDTDRSGISQPGTIVDKFIGDPFLYSFFIQSQASYSCPSRYIVLKDETNHTVDDLQNIANLASSGFQRATKTVEIATPTYYANLVATRAKKWDMSDDNGSTVFTTNSGA
;
A
#
# COMPACT_ATOMS: atom_id res chain seq x y z
N MET A 1 -4.56 12.05 -26.62
CA MET A 1 -3.17 11.62 -26.87
C MET A 1 -2.99 10.31 -26.11
N ILE A 2 -2.90 9.19 -26.81
CA ILE A 2 -2.71 7.87 -26.18
C ILE A 2 -1.24 7.84 -25.73
N PRO A 3 -0.93 7.56 -24.44
CA PRO A 3 0.46 7.47 -24.00
C PRO A 3 1.18 6.39 -24.82
N SER A 4 2.37 6.70 -25.31
CA SER A 4 3.24 5.76 -26.03
C SER A 4 3.74 4.60 -25.16
N ASP A 5 3.44 4.62 -23.86
CA ASP A 5 3.90 3.66 -22.84
C ASP A 5 2.83 2.63 -22.46
N THR A 6 1.99 2.23 -23.42
CA THR A 6 1.06 1.11 -23.23
C THR A 6 1.63 -0.18 -23.82
N ASP A 7 1.65 -1.24 -23.03
CA ASP A 7 1.95 -2.60 -23.50
C ASP A 7 0.87 -3.09 -24.49
N ARG A 8 1.11 -4.20 -25.21
CA ARG A 8 0.16 -4.82 -26.16
C ARG A 8 -1.21 -5.13 -25.56
N SER A 9 -1.25 -5.26 -24.24
CA SER A 9 -2.46 -5.42 -23.43
C SER A 9 -3.27 -4.11 -23.31
N GLY A 10 -2.65 -2.95 -23.46
CA GLY A 10 -3.27 -1.65 -23.19
C GLY A 10 -3.13 -1.20 -21.74
N ILE A 11 -2.28 -1.89 -20.95
CA ILE A 11 -1.88 -1.47 -19.60
C ILE A 11 -0.73 -0.48 -19.73
N SER A 12 -0.77 0.60 -18.94
CA SER A 12 0.41 1.46 -18.74
C SER A 12 1.58 0.65 -18.19
N GLN A 13 2.80 0.96 -18.63
CA GLN A 13 3.97 0.27 -18.10
C GLN A 13 4.10 0.45 -16.57
N PRO A 14 4.51 -0.59 -15.84
CA PRO A 14 4.76 -0.49 -14.41
C PRO A 14 5.83 0.57 -14.14
N GLY A 15 5.59 1.42 -13.14
CA GLY A 15 6.40 2.60 -12.84
C GLY A 15 5.90 3.88 -13.49
N THR A 16 4.75 3.88 -14.17
CA THR A 16 4.14 5.11 -14.71
C THR A 16 3.70 6.01 -13.55
N ILE A 17 4.10 7.28 -13.61
CA ILE A 17 3.76 8.31 -12.63
C ILE A 17 2.90 9.38 -13.31
N VAL A 18 1.77 9.69 -12.69
CA VAL A 18 0.83 10.70 -13.16
C VAL A 18 0.72 11.79 -12.10
N ASP A 19 1.35 12.92 -12.39
CA ASP A 19 1.40 14.10 -11.50
C ASP A 19 0.61 15.30 -12.06
N LYS A 20 0.37 15.34 -13.38
CA LYS A 20 -0.28 16.48 -14.03
C LYS A 20 -1.81 16.35 -14.06
N PHE A 21 -2.50 17.46 -13.73
CA PHE A 21 -3.94 17.71 -13.89
C PHE A 21 -4.95 16.99 -12.97
N ILE A 22 -4.53 16.03 -12.14
CA ILE A 22 -5.46 15.22 -11.30
C ILE A 22 -5.20 15.44 -9.79
N GLY A 23 -4.11 16.13 -9.44
CA GLY A 23 -3.73 16.41 -8.05
C GLY A 23 -4.56 17.50 -7.36
N ASP A 24 -4.48 17.55 -6.04
CA ASP A 24 -5.02 18.66 -5.26
C ASP A 24 -4.24 19.96 -5.56
N PRO A 25 -4.89 21.12 -5.70
CA PRO A 25 -4.19 22.38 -6.02
C PRO A 25 -3.39 22.96 -4.86
N PHE A 26 -3.64 22.53 -3.61
CA PHE A 26 -2.96 23.02 -2.41
C PHE A 26 -1.93 22.03 -1.88
N LEU A 27 -2.20 20.74 -1.98
CA LEU A 27 -1.28 19.67 -1.56
C LEU A 27 -0.66 18.97 -2.76
N TYR A 28 0.64 18.75 -2.69
CA TYR A 28 1.33 17.94 -3.68
C TYR A 28 0.88 16.47 -3.56
N SER A 29 0.16 15.99 -4.58
CA SER A 29 -0.33 14.62 -4.67
C SER A 29 -0.16 14.05 -6.06
N PHE A 30 0.38 12.85 -6.16
CA PHE A 30 0.67 12.16 -7.41
C PHE A 30 0.18 10.71 -7.37
N PHE A 31 -0.08 10.14 -8.54
CA PHE A 31 -0.47 8.75 -8.69
C PHE A 31 0.69 7.93 -9.26
N ILE A 32 0.93 6.76 -8.68
CA ILE A 32 1.91 5.80 -9.19
C ILE A 32 1.21 4.49 -9.51
N GLN A 33 1.44 3.99 -10.72
CA GLN A 33 1.10 2.63 -11.09
C GLN A 33 2.34 1.74 -10.98
N SER A 34 2.59 1.19 -9.80
CA SER A 34 3.79 0.39 -9.52
C SER A 34 3.73 -1.04 -10.08
N GLN A 35 2.53 -1.57 -10.34
CA GLN A 35 2.33 -2.93 -10.88
C GLN A 35 1.61 -2.91 -12.24
N ALA A 36 1.89 -3.91 -13.08
CA ALA A 36 1.22 -4.10 -14.36
C ALA A 36 -0.20 -4.67 -14.18
N SER A 37 -1.09 -3.91 -13.54
CA SER A 37 -2.50 -4.24 -13.38
C SER A 37 -3.38 -3.06 -13.80
N TYR A 38 -4.57 -3.36 -14.35
CA TYR A 38 -5.46 -2.35 -14.94
C TYR A 38 -6.20 -1.45 -13.94
N SER A 39 -6.21 -1.79 -12.65
CA SER A 39 -7.28 -1.30 -11.76
C SER A 39 -6.79 -0.62 -10.48
N CYS A 40 -5.48 -0.38 -10.36
CA CYS A 40 -4.87 -0.19 -9.05
C CYS A 40 -3.72 0.84 -9.06
N PRO A 41 -3.99 2.12 -9.38
CA PRO A 41 -3.04 3.21 -9.15
C PRO A 41 -3.09 3.67 -7.68
N SER A 42 -1.93 3.73 -7.03
CA SER A 42 -1.79 4.27 -5.67
C SER A 42 -1.67 5.78 -5.69
N ARG A 43 -2.47 6.47 -4.88
CA ARG A 43 -2.33 7.92 -4.63
C ARG A 43 -1.39 8.17 -3.48
N TYR A 44 -0.34 8.97 -3.72
CA TYR A 44 0.57 9.47 -2.70
C TYR A 44 0.30 10.95 -2.47
N ILE A 45 0.27 11.37 -1.21
CA ILE A 45 0.06 12.77 -0.80
C ILE A 45 1.20 13.14 0.13
N VAL A 46 1.92 14.20 -0.20
CA VAL A 46 3.00 14.72 0.64
C VAL A 46 2.37 15.70 1.62
N LEU A 47 2.27 15.26 2.89
CA LEU A 47 1.69 16.07 3.96
C LEU A 47 2.70 17.05 4.56
N LYS A 48 3.96 16.64 4.61
CA LYS A 48 5.05 17.42 5.21
C LYS A 48 6.36 17.01 4.55
N ASP A 49 7.11 17.99 4.08
CA ASP A 49 8.49 17.83 3.63
C ASP A 49 9.36 18.86 4.36
N GLU A 50 10.34 18.38 5.13
CA GLU A 50 11.32 19.21 5.85
C GLU A 50 12.71 19.18 5.19
N THR A 51 12.94 18.19 4.32
CA THR A 51 14.23 17.92 3.69
C THR A 51 14.35 18.57 2.31
N ASN A 52 13.32 19.31 1.87
CA ASN A 52 13.27 20.02 0.58
C ASN A 52 13.62 19.09 -0.59
N HIS A 53 12.95 17.94 -0.66
CA HIS A 53 13.18 17.00 -1.75
C HIS A 53 12.60 17.54 -3.07
N THR A 54 13.23 17.18 -4.18
CA THR A 54 12.60 17.44 -5.48
C THR A 54 11.42 16.50 -5.68
N VAL A 55 10.47 16.93 -6.50
CA VAL A 55 9.31 16.13 -6.90
C VAL A 55 9.74 14.78 -7.46
N ASP A 56 10.76 14.77 -8.32
CA ASP A 56 11.29 13.57 -8.96
C ASP A 56 11.94 12.61 -7.94
N ASP A 57 12.60 13.15 -6.90
CA ASP A 57 13.17 12.33 -5.82
C ASP A 57 12.07 11.63 -5.02
N LEU A 58 11.01 12.34 -4.65
CA LEU A 58 9.89 11.77 -3.90
C LEU A 58 9.18 10.68 -4.70
N GLN A 59 9.00 10.90 -6.00
CA GLN A 59 8.46 9.94 -6.94
C GLN A 59 9.33 8.67 -7.05
N ASN A 60 10.65 8.85 -7.17
CA ASN A 60 11.61 7.74 -7.22
C ASN A 60 11.66 6.94 -5.92
N ILE A 61 11.68 7.62 -4.77
CA ILE A 61 11.68 6.99 -3.45
C ILE A 61 10.40 6.15 -3.28
N ALA A 62 9.24 6.70 -3.65
CA ALA A 62 7.98 5.98 -3.55
C ALA A 62 7.96 4.73 -4.44
N ASN A 63 8.47 4.82 -5.68
CA ASN A 63 8.55 3.69 -6.59
C ASN A 63 9.57 2.62 -6.14
N LEU A 64 10.69 3.05 -5.54
CA LEU A 64 11.66 2.14 -4.94
C LEU A 64 11.08 1.43 -3.71
N ALA A 65 10.36 2.17 -2.87
CA ALA A 65 9.73 1.63 -1.67
C ALA A 65 8.66 0.57 -1.98
N SER A 66 7.94 0.67 -3.10
CA SER A 66 6.97 -0.35 -3.52
C SER A 66 7.62 -1.59 -4.15
N SER A 67 8.85 -1.47 -4.64
CA SER A 67 9.65 -2.58 -5.19
C SER A 67 10.43 -3.37 -4.13
N GLY A 68 10.66 -2.79 -2.95
CA GLY A 68 11.45 -3.39 -1.86
C GLY A 68 10.76 -4.51 -1.06
N PHE A 69 9.65 -5.07 -1.52
CA PHE A 69 8.88 -6.06 -0.76
C PHE A 69 9.55 -7.43 -0.78
N GLN A 70 9.97 -7.93 0.38
CA GLN A 70 10.78 -9.16 0.46
C GLN A 70 9.99 -10.45 0.24
N ARG A 71 8.66 -10.45 0.40
CA ARG A 71 7.85 -11.68 0.30
C ARG A 71 7.40 -12.01 -1.13
N ALA A 72 7.49 -11.05 -2.06
CA ALA A 72 7.14 -11.28 -3.46
C ALA A 72 8.18 -10.62 -4.36
N THR A 73 8.55 -11.29 -5.46
CA THR A 73 9.45 -10.76 -6.49
C THR A 73 8.75 -9.78 -7.44
N LYS A 74 7.58 -9.27 -7.03
CA LYS A 74 6.74 -8.36 -7.81
C LYS A 74 6.57 -7.08 -7.03
N THR A 75 6.56 -5.97 -7.75
CA THR A 75 6.25 -4.66 -7.19
C THR A 75 4.84 -4.65 -6.63
N VAL A 76 4.70 -4.11 -5.43
CA VAL A 76 3.41 -3.97 -4.74
C VAL A 76 2.77 -2.65 -5.14
N GLU A 77 1.45 -2.55 -5.13
CA GLU A 77 0.74 -1.31 -5.41
C GLU A 77 1.04 -0.20 -4.37
N ILE A 78 1.08 -0.56 -3.09
CA ILE A 78 1.34 0.35 -1.97
C ILE A 78 2.79 0.21 -1.50
N ALA A 79 3.33 1.27 -0.88
CA ALA A 79 4.65 1.24 -0.26
C ALA A 79 4.79 0.06 0.72
N THR A 80 5.92 -0.65 0.62
CA THR A 80 6.25 -1.82 1.44
C THR A 80 6.07 -1.60 2.96
N PRO A 81 6.49 -0.46 3.54
CA PRO A 81 6.31 -0.21 4.98
C PRO A 81 4.84 -0.19 5.39
N THR A 82 3.96 0.42 4.60
CA THR A 82 2.52 0.47 4.88
C THR A 82 1.90 -0.93 4.82
N TYR A 83 2.35 -1.76 3.89
CA TYR A 83 1.92 -3.15 3.81
C TYR A 83 2.35 -3.94 5.06
N TYR A 84 3.59 -3.75 5.54
CA TYR A 84 4.06 -4.38 6.77
C TYR A 84 3.30 -3.89 8.01
N ALA A 85 3.00 -2.60 8.09
CA ALA A 85 2.20 -2.05 9.18
C ALA A 85 0.83 -2.73 9.26
N ASN A 86 0.17 -2.94 8.12
CA ASN A 86 -1.11 -3.65 8.08
C ASN A 86 -1.00 -5.12 8.51
N LEU A 87 0.09 -5.80 8.11
CA LEU A 87 0.36 -7.18 8.54
C LEU A 87 0.57 -7.26 10.06
N VAL A 88 1.32 -6.32 10.63
CA VAL A 88 1.55 -6.22 12.09
C VAL A 88 0.25 -5.90 12.81
N ALA A 89 -0.55 -4.94 12.34
CA ALA A 89 -1.84 -4.59 12.93
C ALA A 89 -2.81 -5.78 12.92
N THR A 90 -2.89 -6.51 11.81
CA THR A 90 -3.70 -7.74 11.70
C THR A 90 -3.23 -8.82 12.67
N ARG A 91 -1.90 -8.94 12.88
CA ARG A 91 -1.35 -9.90 13.85
C ARG A 91 -1.60 -9.46 15.29
N ALA A 92 -1.44 -8.18 15.61
CA ALA A 92 -1.70 -7.63 16.93
C ALA A 92 -3.17 -7.80 17.33
N LYS A 93 -4.10 -7.55 16.40
CA LYS A 93 -5.54 -7.79 16.62
C LYS A 93 -5.85 -9.24 17.01
N LYS A 94 -5.12 -10.22 16.46
CA LYS A 94 -5.32 -11.63 16.84
C LYS A 94 -4.88 -11.93 18.27
N TRP A 95 -3.88 -11.21 18.78
CA TRP A 95 -3.43 -11.35 20.17
C TRP A 95 -4.40 -10.70 21.15
N ASP A 96 -4.91 -9.51 20.84
CA ASP A 96 -5.93 -8.82 21.64
C ASP A 96 -7.22 -9.64 21.76
N MET A 97 -7.62 -10.35 20.69
CA MET A 97 -8.81 -11.23 20.70
C MET A 97 -8.57 -12.61 21.34
N SER A 98 -7.34 -12.97 21.69
CA SER A 98 -7.03 -14.28 22.33
C SER A 98 -7.07 -14.26 23.85
N ASP A 99 -7.09 -13.07 24.48
CA ASP A 99 -7.11 -12.93 25.94
C ASP A 99 -8.52 -13.13 26.55
N ASP A 100 -9.55 -13.38 25.73
CA ASP A 100 -10.94 -13.60 26.18
C ASP A 100 -11.44 -15.05 25.97
N ASN A 101 -10.53 -16.01 25.78
CA ASN A 101 -10.85 -17.45 25.72
C ASN A 101 -10.37 -18.22 26.96
N GLY A 102 -10.45 -17.55 28.12
CA GLY A 102 -9.88 -18.01 29.38
C GLY A 102 -10.88 -18.30 30.51
N SER A 103 -12.20 -18.41 30.29
CA SER A 103 -13.12 -19.05 31.26
C SER A 103 -14.59 -19.12 30.78
N THR A 104 -15.02 -20.26 30.24
CA THR A 104 -16.37 -20.80 30.51
C THR A 104 -16.27 -22.31 30.70
N VAL A 105 -15.82 -22.73 31.89
CA VAL A 105 -16.00 -24.12 32.35
C VAL A 105 -17.48 -24.29 32.67
N PHE A 106 -18.28 -24.80 31.71
CA PHE A 106 -19.60 -25.32 32.01
C PHE A 106 -19.46 -26.71 32.61
N THR A 107 -19.37 -26.79 33.94
CA THR A 107 -19.65 -28.03 34.67
C THR A 107 -21.16 -28.12 34.89
N THR A 108 -21.82 -29.03 34.18
CA THR A 108 -23.14 -29.54 34.59
C THR A 108 -22.97 -30.96 35.09
N ASN A 109 -22.80 -31.10 36.40
CA ASN A 109 -23.01 -32.38 37.06
C ASN A 109 -24.51 -32.60 37.14
N SER A 110 -25.02 -33.59 36.41
CA SER A 110 -26.34 -34.15 36.65
C SER A 110 -26.24 -35.67 36.65
N GLY A 111 -25.96 -36.20 37.84
CA GLY A 111 -26.29 -37.58 38.17
C GLY A 111 -27.72 -37.65 38.69
N ALA A 112 -28.49 -38.61 38.16
CA ALA A 112 -29.53 -39.42 38.81
C ALA A 112 -30.24 -40.21 37.71
#